data_AF-A0A6P5KZL0-F1
#
_entry.id   AF-A0A6P5KZL0-F1
#
_cell.length_a   1.000
_cell.length_b   1.000
_cell.length_c   1.000
_cell.angle_alpha   90.00
_cell.angle_beta   90.00
_cell.angle_gamma   90.00
#
_symmetry.space_group_name_H-M   'P 1'
#
loop_
_entity.id
_entity.type
_entity.pdbx_description
1 polymer ?
#
loop_
_entity_poly.entity_id
_entity_poly.type
_entity_poly.pdbx_seq_one_letter_code
_entity_poly.pdbx_strand_id
1 'polypeptide(L)'
;MLGKGVGGGGGSKAPKPSFVSYVRPEEIHTNEKEVTEKEVNLHLLPGEQLLCEASTVLKCIQDDSGQHGICGKLVCTDFKIAFLGDESTLDDNEPQFKNKVIGENDITLHCVDQIYGVFDEKKKPLFGQLKKYPEKLIIHCKDLRVFHFCLRYTKEEEVKRIVSGIIHHTQAPKLLKRLFLFSYASAKQNNTATGPPHQTMMFDTIKDWHWELERTKGNIKYKAVSANEGYKVCEKLPAYFVVPVSLSEEDISCFQGRGIPIWCWSCHNGCALLKMSAFPKEQDDSILQTQKAFLDGIYKTIHKPPYENLKTEELSNTFISLQEIQTSYSKFKQLFLIDNSSEFWDTDVKWFSLLESSNWLDIIRRCLKKAIEVIECLEVQNTNVLLIEENASDLCCIISSLVQVMMDPYCRTRFGFQSLIQKEWIMGGHCFLDRCNHLRQNDKEEVPVFLLFLDCVWQLLQQHPPAFEFTETYLTVLSDSLYIPIFSTFFFNSPYQKDTNLGKESQDSQSKPLSLLTVWDWSVQFEPKAQILLNNPLYVEKPKPDRSQRRASHFKLSQFPNQWAFILFAVCCYIKKCCHKYFICEDILPITDLHYCDL
;
A
#
# COMPACT_ATOMS: atom_id res chain seq x y z
N MET A 1 -13.05 88.48 -25.19
CA MET A 1 -11.99 89.19 -25.93
C MET A 1 -10.69 88.41 -25.77
N LEU A 2 -10.09 87.99 -26.90
CA LEU A 2 -8.66 87.76 -27.21
C LEU A 2 -7.74 87.17 -26.09
N GLY A 3 -6.97 86.08 -26.24
CA GLY A 3 -6.68 85.23 -27.41
C GLY A 3 -5.64 84.11 -27.12
N LYS A 4 -5.64 83.10 -28.01
CA LYS A 4 -4.57 82.21 -28.55
C LYS A 4 -3.33 81.88 -27.69
N GLY A 5 -3.04 80.60 -27.37
CA GLY A 5 -2.21 79.63 -28.15
C GLY A 5 -0.97 79.25 -27.28
N VAL A 6 -0.34 78.07 -27.22
CA VAL A 6 0.02 76.98 -28.16
C VAL A 6 0.42 75.72 -27.33
N GLY A 7 0.46 74.53 -27.98
CA GLY A 7 0.76 73.16 -27.49
C GLY A 7 2.00 72.97 -26.58
N GLY A 8 2.28 71.82 -25.97
CA GLY A 8 2.00 70.42 -26.27
C GLY A 8 3.19 69.56 -25.74
N GLY A 9 2.94 68.32 -25.33
CA GLY A 9 3.98 67.27 -25.20
C GLY A 9 4.51 66.97 -23.78
N GLY A 10 4.23 65.75 -23.29
CA GLY A 10 4.60 65.27 -21.96
C GLY A 10 6.02 64.71 -21.81
N GLY A 11 6.36 64.34 -20.57
CA GLY A 11 7.58 63.58 -20.24
C GLY A 11 7.98 63.66 -18.77
N SER A 12 7.30 62.91 -17.88
CA SER A 12 7.73 62.72 -16.49
C SER A 12 8.76 61.58 -16.42
N LYS A 13 10.00 61.93 -16.09
CA LYS A 13 11.17 61.03 -16.01
C LYS A 13 11.05 60.03 -14.84
N ALA A 14 11.36 58.76 -15.11
CA ALA A 14 11.61 57.72 -14.11
C ALA A 14 12.98 57.93 -13.40
N PRO A 15 13.15 57.47 -12.15
CA PRO A 15 14.40 57.64 -11.40
C PRO A 15 15.51 56.73 -11.96
N LYS A 16 16.74 57.26 -12.02
CA LYS A 16 17.94 56.53 -12.45
C LYS A 16 18.39 55.53 -11.38
N PRO A 17 18.77 54.28 -11.72
CA PRO A 17 19.48 53.40 -10.81
C PRO A 17 20.93 53.88 -10.62
N SER A 18 21.41 53.87 -9.38
CA SER A 18 22.78 54.18 -8.97
C SER A 18 23.58 52.90 -8.79
N PHE A 19 24.00 52.30 -9.89
CA PHE A 19 25.15 51.39 -9.90
C PHE A 19 25.78 51.37 -11.30
N VAL A 20 27.04 51.74 -11.39
CA VAL A 20 27.84 51.70 -12.63
C VAL A 20 28.88 50.61 -12.42
N SER A 21 28.73 49.49 -13.12
CA SER A 21 29.78 48.47 -13.21
C SER A 21 30.91 48.98 -14.10
N TYR A 22 32.14 49.00 -13.60
CA TYR A 22 33.34 49.50 -14.30
C TYR A 22 34.09 48.42 -15.10
N VAL A 23 33.42 47.33 -15.50
CA VAL A 23 34.05 46.28 -16.32
C VAL A 23 33.51 46.36 -17.74
N ARG A 24 34.40 46.55 -18.73
CA ARG A 24 34.05 46.61 -20.16
C ARG A 24 33.79 45.21 -20.73
N PRO A 25 32.89 45.01 -21.71
CA PRO A 25 32.44 43.69 -22.19
C PRO A 25 33.40 42.93 -23.11
N GLU A 26 34.73 43.08 -23.00
CA GLU A 26 35.67 42.53 -23.99
C GLU A 26 36.79 41.64 -23.44
N GLU A 27 36.89 41.39 -22.14
CA GLU A 27 37.94 40.48 -21.61
C GLU A 27 37.42 39.61 -20.45
N ILE A 28 36.51 38.68 -20.74
CA ILE A 28 36.41 37.44 -19.97
C ILE A 28 37.15 36.40 -20.79
N HIS A 29 38.41 36.17 -20.45
CA HIS A 29 39.18 35.05 -20.98
C HIS A 29 38.44 33.76 -20.64
N THR A 30 37.92 33.10 -21.67
CA THR A 30 37.57 31.68 -21.68
C THR A 30 38.83 30.88 -21.34
N ASN A 31 39.03 30.59 -20.06
CA ASN A 31 39.80 29.42 -19.68
C ASN A 31 38.92 28.22 -20.04
N GLU A 32 39.09 27.74 -21.27
CA GLU A 32 38.77 26.38 -21.69
C GLU A 32 39.59 25.41 -20.81
N LYS A 33 39.14 25.20 -19.58
CA LYS A 33 39.32 23.90 -18.96
C LYS A 33 38.12 23.10 -19.41
N GLU A 34 38.37 22.11 -20.27
CA GLU A 34 37.45 21.01 -20.54
C GLU A 34 36.84 20.57 -19.21
N VAL A 35 35.62 21.04 -18.94
CA VAL A 35 34.73 20.37 -18.00
C VAL A 35 34.37 19.11 -18.76
N THR A 36 35.09 18.02 -18.49
CA THR A 36 34.57 16.70 -18.80
C THR A 36 33.20 16.63 -18.15
N GLU A 37 32.15 16.84 -18.94
CA GLU A 37 30.76 16.55 -18.57
C GLU A 37 30.80 15.11 -18.06
N LYS A 38 30.71 14.92 -16.74
CA LYS A 38 30.39 13.60 -16.20
C LYS A 38 28.96 13.35 -16.66
N GLU A 39 28.84 12.64 -17.78
CA GLU A 39 27.56 12.23 -18.33
C GLU A 39 26.82 11.44 -17.24
N VAL A 40 25.84 12.07 -16.59
CA VAL A 40 24.98 11.42 -15.59
C VAL A 40 24.16 10.38 -16.34
N ASN A 41 24.65 9.14 -16.33
CA ASN A 41 24.10 8.06 -17.13
C ASN A 41 22.75 7.59 -16.56
N LEU A 42 21.73 7.60 -17.41
CA LEU A 42 20.41 7.06 -17.11
C LEU A 42 20.52 5.54 -16.88
N HIS A 43 20.24 5.08 -15.67
CA HIS A 43 20.18 3.66 -15.37
C HIS A 43 18.81 3.08 -15.77
N LEU A 44 18.81 2.30 -16.86
CA LEU A 44 17.65 1.56 -17.37
C LEU A 44 17.64 0.13 -16.83
N LEU A 45 16.48 -0.32 -16.34
CA LEU A 45 16.25 -1.71 -15.97
C LEU A 45 16.14 -2.61 -17.21
N PRO A 46 16.35 -3.93 -17.08
CA PRO A 46 16.08 -4.88 -18.17
C PRO A 46 14.68 -4.70 -18.75
N GLY A 47 14.62 -4.46 -20.06
CA GLY A 47 13.36 -4.24 -20.79
C GLY A 47 12.82 -2.81 -20.74
N GLU A 48 13.43 -1.90 -19.98
CA GLU A 48 13.04 -0.49 -19.89
C GLU A 48 13.44 0.28 -21.16
N GLN A 49 12.53 1.11 -21.66
CA GLN A 49 12.70 1.86 -22.90
C GLN A 49 12.51 3.36 -22.67
N LEU A 50 13.45 4.16 -23.19
CA LEU A 50 13.33 5.61 -23.24
C LEU A 50 12.19 6.00 -24.20
N LEU A 51 11.24 6.81 -23.72
CA LEU A 51 10.10 7.26 -24.51
C LEU A 51 10.26 8.72 -24.94
N CYS A 52 10.62 9.60 -24.01
CA CYS A 52 10.87 10.99 -24.29
C CYS A 52 11.76 11.64 -23.23
N GLU A 53 12.37 12.76 -23.60
CA GLU A 53 13.27 13.52 -22.75
C GLU A 53 13.20 15.01 -23.08
N ALA A 54 13.61 15.81 -22.09
CA ALA A 54 13.77 17.24 -22.18
C ALA A 54 15.01 17.68 -21.40
N SER A 55 15.84 18.51 -22.03
CA SER A 55 17.04 19.10 -21.42
C SER A 55 16.73 20.47 -20.82
N THR A 56 17.70 21.03 -20.08
CA THR A 56 17.58 22.34 -19.42
C THR A 56 16.32 22.51 -18.58
N VAL A 57 15.89 21.42 -17.94
CA VAL A 57 14.77 21.40 -16.99
C VAL A 57 15.32 21.75 -15.62
N LEU A 58 14.65 22.65 -14.91
CA LEU A 58 15.03 23.05 -13.56
C LEU A 58 14.12 22.37 -12.55
N LYS A 59 14.62 21.40 -11.77
CA LYS A 59 13.90 20.85 -10.62
C LYS A 59 13.95 21.88 -9.49
N CYS A 60 12.81 22.45 -9.12
CA CYS A 60 12.71 23.39 -8.01
C CYS A 60 12.72 22.64 -6.68
N ILE A 61 13.61 23.03 -5.77
CA ILE A 61 13.62 22.57 -4.38
C ILE A 61 13.06 23.71 -3.53
N GLN A 62 12.11 23.39 -2.66
CA GLN A 62 11.58 24.35 -1.68
C GLN A 62 12.34 24.13 -0.37
N ASP A 63 13.26 25.05 -0.06
CA ASP A 63 13.95 25.11 1.24
C ASP A 63 13.60 26.42 1.97
N ASP A 64 13.75 26.41 3.29
CA ASP A 64 13.53 27.57 4.18
C ASP A 64 14.35 28.82 3.79
N SER A 65 15.40 28.67 2.98
CA SER A 65 16.32 29.74 2.54
C SER A 65 15.95 30.39 1.19
N GLY A 66 14.91 29.89 0.50
CA GLY A 66 14.46 30.39 -0.80
C GLY A 66 14.34 29.29 -1.87
N GLN A 67 13.79 29.64 -3.03
CA GLN A 67 13.57 28.71 -4.14
C GLN A 67 14.87 28.56 -4.95
N HIS A 68 15.63 27.50 -4.69
CA HIS A 68 16.79 27.12 -5.49
C HIS A 68 16.40 25.97 -6.42
N GLY A 69 17.06 25.86 -7.57
CA GLY A 69 16.74 24.84 -8.56
C GLY A 69 17.97 24.17 -9.11
N ILE A 70 17.88 22.87 -9.32
CA ILE A 70 18.93 22.07 -9.94
C ILE A 70 18.59 21.94 -11.41
N CYS A 71 19.51 22.35 -12.27
CA CYS A 71 19.35 22.19 -13.72
C CYS A 71 19.74 20.77 -14.11
N GLY A 72 18.97 20.17 -15.01
CA GLY A 72 19.20 18.80 -15.43
C GLY A 72 18.33 18.39 -16.61
N LYS A 73 18.24 17.07 -16.79
CA LYS A 73 17.47 16.42 -17.84
C LYS A 73 16.30 15.68 -17.22
N LEU A 74 15.09 15.93 -17.73
CA LEU A 74 13.90 15.17 -17.38
C LEU A 74 13.67 14.08 -18.41
N VAL A 75 13.54 12.85 -17.96
CA VAL A 75 13.42 11.66 -18.79
C VAL A 75 12.13 10.92 -18.41
N CYS A 76 11.42 10.40 -19.41
CA CYS A 76 10.27 9.53 -19.23
C CYS A 76 10.51 8.23 -20.02
N THR A 77 10.44 7.11 -19.31
CA THR A 77 10.54 5.75 -19.82
C THR A 77 9.18 5.05 -19.71
N ASP A 78 9.07 3.82 -20.18
CA ASP A 78 7.88 2.98 -19.98
C ASP A 78 7.72 2.46 -18.54
N PHE A 79 8.68 2.78 -17.66
CA PHE A 79 8.69 2.40 -16.25
C PHE A 79 8.59 3.60 -15.28
N LYS A 80 9.32 4.68 -15.55
CA LYS A 80 9.49 5.82 -14.63
C LYS A 80 9.70 7.16 -15.32
N ILE A 81 9.49 8.23 -14.56
CA ILE A 81 9.96 9.58 -14.83
C ILE A 81 11.20 9.78 -13.97
N ALA A 82 12.33 10.10 -14.58
CA ALA A 82 13.62 10.28 -13.91
C ALA A 82 14.13 11.71 -14.14
N PHE A 83 14.64 12.35 -13.10
CA PHE A 83 15.35 13.63 -13.22
C PHE A 83 16.84 13.42 -12.98
N LEU A 84 17.64 13.75 -13.99
CA LEU A 84 19.09 13.63 -14.00
C LEU A 84 19.69 15.04 -13.83
N GLY A 85 19.99 15.42 -12.60
CA GLY A 85 20.64 16.69 -12.25
C GLY A 85 22.09 16.49 -11.82
N ASP A 86 22.90 17.52 -11.97
CA ASP A 86 24.27 17.56 -11.45
C ASP A 86 24.21 17.92 -9.95
N GLU A 87 23.74 16.96 -9.15
CA GLU A 87 23.73 17.10 -7.69
C GLU A 87 25.18 16.91 -7.21
N SER A 88 25.81 18.00 -6.74
CA SER A 88 27.04 17.88 -5.96
C SER A 88 26.74 16.99 -4.77
N THR A 89 27.27 15.78 -4.78
CA THR A 89 27.14 14.76 -3.72
C THR A 89 27.31 15.40 -2.34
N LEU A 90 26.20 15.73 -1.68
CA LEU A 90 26.21 16.10 -0.27
C LEU A 90 26.51 14.83 0.52
N ASP A 91 27.70 14.82 1.10
CA ASP A 91 28.28 13.85 2.04
C ASP A 91 28.07 12.35 1.76
N ASP A 92 29.07 11.75 1.10
CA ASP A 92 29.29 10.29 0.95
C ASP A 92 29.47 9.52 2.29
N ASN A 93 29.32 10.18 3.44
CA ASN A 93 29.66 9.63 4.76
C ASN A 93 28.48 9.02 5.53
N GLU A 94 27.23 9.19 5.10
CA GLU A 94 26.09 8.51 5.72
C GLU A 94 25.67 7.25 4.95
N PRO A 95 25.37 6.13 5.64
CA PRO A 95 24.78 4.96 5.00
C PRO A 95 23.34 5.30 4.57
N GLN A 96 23.21 5.87 3.38
CA GLN A 96 21.91 6.24 2.83
C GLN A 96 21.10 4.96 2.51
N PHE A 97 19.88 4.89 3.05
CA PHE A 97 18.90 3.87 2.70
C PHE A 97 18.47 4.06 1.25
N LYS A 98 19.22 3.48 0.30
CA LYS A 98 19.00 3.62 -1.14
C LYS A 98 18.30 2.42 -1.73
N ASN A 99 17.26 2.68 -2.50
CA ASN A 99 16.62 1.69 -3.36
C ASN A 99 17.41 1.55 -4.67
N LYS A 100 17.65 0.32 -5.11
CA LYS A 100 18.41 -0.02 -6.33
C LYS A 100 17.60 0.07 -7.61
N VAL A 101 16.28 0.01 -7.47
CA VAL A 101 15.33 -0.01 -8.58
C VAL A 101 14.87 1.42 -8.89
N ILE A 102 14.58 2.20 -7.84
CA ILE A 102 14.05 3.57 -7.93
C ILE A 102 15.01 4.52 -7.25
N GLY A 103 15.57 5.47 -8.01
CA GLY A 103 16.37 6.56 -7.46
C GLY A 103 15.53 7.58 -6.68
N GLU A 104 16.19 8.43 -5.89
CA GLU A 104 15.53 9.50 -5.11
C GLU A 104 14.70 10.45 -5.99
N ASN A 105 15.21 10.73 -7.18
CA ASN A 105 14.60 11.60 -8.19
C ASN A 105 13.74 10.85 -9.21
N ASP A 106 13.47 9.57 -8.98
CA ASP A 106 12.65 8.73 -9.84
C ASP A 106 11.20 8.62 -9.31
N ILE A 107 10.25 8.64 -10.26
CA ILE A 107 8.82 8.46 -10.02
C ILE A 107 8.35 7.34 -10.94
N THR A 108 7.93 6.19 -10.40
CA THR A 108 7.33 5.16 -11.27
C THR A 108 6.05 5.70 -11.91
N LEU A 109 5.74 5.26 -13.13
CA LEU A 109 4.53 5.73 -13.82
C LEU A 109 3.24 5.38 -13.05
N HIS A 110 3.27 4.33 -12.22
CA HIS A 110 2.13 3.91 -11.39
C HIS A 110 2.03 4.68 -10.07
N CYS A 111 3.10 5.36 -9.65
CA CYS A 111 3.11 6.23 -8.48
C CYS A 111 2.61 7.66 -8.81
N VAL A 112 2.58 8.07 -10.07
CA VAL A 112 2.00 9.37 -10.44
C VAL A 112 0.53 9.41 -10.02
N ASP A 113 0.11 10.40 -9.26
CA ASP A 113 -1.28 10.57 -8.82
C ASP A 113 -1.99 11.60 -9.70
N GLN A 114 -1.51 12.84 -9.66
CA GLN A 114 -2.08 13.95 -10.41
C GLN A 114 -0.98 14.81 -11.02
N ILE A 115 -1.27 15.39 -12.18
CA ILE A 115 -0.33 16.24 -12.92
C ILE A 115 -0.96 17.61 -13.09
N TYR A 116 -0.20 18.65 -12.75
CA TYR A 116 -0.60 20.04 -12.90
C TYR A 116 0.39 20.83 -13.74
N GLY A 117 -0.13 21.81 -14.47
CA GLY A 117 0.64 22.78 -15.22
C GLY A 117 0.34 24.18 -14.70
N VAL A 118 1.38 25.00 -14.56
CA VAL A 118 1.25 26.41 -14.24
C VAL A 118 1.36 27.23 -15.53
N PHE A 119 0.32 28.00 -15.80
CA PHE A 119 0.22 28.91 -16.95
C PHE A 119 -0.01 30.32 -16.43
N ASP A 120 0.86 31.27 -16.73
CA ASP A 120 0.75 32.65 -16.25
C ASP A 120 0.43 32.69 -14.74
N GLU A 121 1.22 31.95 -13.94
CA GLU A 121 1.09 31.77 -12.48
C GLU A 121 -0.16 31.00 -11.98
N LYS A 122 -1.05 30.57 -12.87
CA LYS A 122 -2.26 29.79 -12.50
C LYS A 122 -2.02 28.29 -12.64
N LYS A 123 -2.11 27.57 -11.51
CA LYS A 123 -2.09 26.09 -11.46
C LYS A 123 -3.38 25.51 -12.05
N LYS A 124 -3.25 24.56 -12.98
CA LYS A 124 -4.37 23.83 -13.58
C LYS A 124 -4.04 22.35 -13.76
N PRO A 125 -4.97 21.42 -13.52
CA PRO A 125 -4.77 20.01 -13.82
C PRO A 125 -4.53 19.80 -15.32
N LEU A 126 -3.62 18.88 -15.66
CA LEU A 126 -3.32 18.50 -17.04
C LEU A 126 -3.91 17.13 -17.35
N PHE A 127 -4.60 17.04 -18.48
CA PHE A 127 -5.21 15.81 -18.98
C PHE A 127 -5.34 15.81 -20.50
N GLY A 128 -5.17 14.63 -21.08
CA GLY A 128 -5.34 14.39 -22.51
C GLY A 128 -4.43 15.26 -23.39
N GLN A 129 -4.92 15.62 -24.57
CA GLN A 129 -4.14 16.41 -25.54
C GLN A 129 -4.16 17.90 -25.20
N LEU A 130 -2.98 18.49 -24.99
CA LEU A 130 -2.83 19.90 -24.64
C LEU A 130 -2.72 20.79 -25.87
N LYS A 131 -3.38 21.96 -25.81
CA LYS A 131 -3.26 23.05 -26.82
C LYS A 131 -2.14 24.04 -26.49
N LYS A 132 -1.86 24.21 -25.20
CA LYS A 132 -0.79 25.07 -24.67
C LYS A 132 -0.01 24.26 -23.64
N TYR A 133 1.28 24.54 -23.53
CA TYR A 133 2.17 23.85 -22.61
C TYR A 133 2.56 24.74 -21.43
N PRO A 134 2.73 24.16 -20.23
CA PRO A 134 2.95 24.93 -19.02
C PRO A 134 4.41 25.39 -18.89
N GLU A 135 4.61 26.49 -18.17
CA GLU A 135 5.96 26.94 -17.77
C GLU A 135 6.52 26.15 -16.60
N LYS A 136 5.64 25.60 -15.75
CA LYS A 136 6.01 24.71 -14.65
C LYS A 136 5.10 23.47 -14.65
N LEU A 137 5.70 22.30 -14.53
CA LEU A 137 5.05 21.01 -14.38
C LEU A 137 5.15 20.60 -12.91
N ILE A 138 4.02 20.24 -12.30
CA ILE A 138 3.95 19.74 -10.92
C ILE A 138 3.38 18.34 -10.97
N ILE A 139 4.08 17.38 -10.38
CA ILE A 139 3.67 15.97 -10.32
C ILE A 139 3.43 15.61 -8.85
N HIS A 140 2.17 15.34 -8.51
CA HIS A 140 1.80 14.76 -7.22
C HIS A 140 1.89 13.25 -7.33
N CYS A 141 2.45 12.59 -6.32
CA CYS A 141 2.65 11.15 -6.29
C CYS A 141 1.75 10.48 -5.23
N LYS A 142 1.45 9.20 -5.43
CA LYS A 142 0.65 8.37 -4.53
C LYS A 142 1.37 8.09 -3.21
N ASP A 143 2.71 8.17 -3.21
CA ASP A 143 3.60 8.12 -2.05
C ASP A 143 3.75 9.49 -1.33
N LEU A 144 2.87 10.45 -1.63
CA LEU A 144 2.81 11.81 -1.06
C LEU A 144 3.97 12.74 -1.44
N ARG A 145 4.90 12.33 -2.31
CA ARG A 145 5.94 13.22 -2.83
C ARG A 145 5.37 14.19 -3.88
N VAL A 146 5.91 15.40 -3.92
CA VAL A 146 5.57 16.43 -4.92
C VAL A 146 6.83 16.88 -5.64
N PHE A 147 6.81 16.82 -6.97
CA PHE A 147 7.93 17.25 -7.81
C PHE A 147 7.55 18.49 -8.61
N HIS A 148 8.40 19.51 -8.55
CA HIS A 148 8.23 20.76 -9.28
C HIS A 148 9.32 20.91 -10.34
N PHE A 149 8.94 20.95 -11.61
CA PHE A 149 9.84 21.14 -12.75
C PHE A 149 9.52 22.44 -13.47
N CYS A 150 10.46 23.38 -13.51
CA CYS A 150 10.37 24.58 -14.32
C CYS A 150 10.92 24.30 -15.73
N LEU A 151 10.09 24.61 -16.73
CA LEU A 151 10.29 24.30 -18.14
C LEU A 151 10.54 25.56 -18.99
N ARG A 152 10.63 26.75 -18.38
CA ARG A 152 10.85 28.03 -19.08
C ARG A 152 12.13 28.07 -19.94
N TYR A 153 13.14 27.31 -19.53
CA TYR A 153 14.45 27.28 -20.18
C TYR A 153 14.61 26.08 -21.13
N THR A 154 13.57 25.25 -21.24
CA THR A 154 13.54 24.07 -22.13
C THR A 154 12.98 24.47 -23.49
N LYS A 155 13.51 23.88 -24.57
CA LYS A 155 13.01 24.14 -25.93
C LYS A 155 11.54 23.73 -26.05
N GLU A 156 10.73 24.56 -26.72
CA GLU A 156 9.27 24.35 -26.82
C GLU A 156 8.88 22.96 -27.35
N GLU A 157 9.59 22.44 -28.36
CA GLU A 157 9.35 21.10 -28.91
C GLU A 157 9.67 19.98 -27.92
N GLU A 158 10.66 20.16 -27.05
CA GLU A 158 10.99 19.21 -25.98
C GLU A 158 9.94 19.25 -24.87
N VAL A 159 9.51 20.44 -24.45
CA VAL A 159 8.40 20.63 -23.50
C VAL A 159 7.14 19.92 -24.01
N LYS A 160 6.78 20.15 -25.27
CA LYS A 160 5.63 19.52 -25.91
C LYS A 160 5.72 18.00 -25.86
N ARG A 161 6.89 17.43 -26.14
CA ARG A 161 7.11 15.99 -26.17
C ARG A 161 7.08 15.38 -24.77
N ILE A 162 7.83 15.94 -23.82
CA ILE A 162 7.95 15.39 -22.45
C ILE A 162 6.63 15.48 -21.69
N VAL A 163 5.93 16.62 -21.75
CA VAL A 163 4.65 16.80 -21.05
C VAL A 163 3.58 15.89 -21.66
N SER A 164 3.46 15.86 -22.99
CA SER A 164 2.49 14.95 -23.66
C SER A 164 2.81 13.48 -23.39
N GLY A 165 4.08 13.10 -23.41
CA GLY A 165 4.53 11.74 -23.14
C GLY A 165 4.21 11.31 -21.71
N ILE A 166 4.56 12.12 -20.72
CA ILE A 166 4.22 11.85 -19.31
C ILE A 166 2.70 11.69 -19.14
N ILE A 167 1.89 12.61 -19.67
CA ILE A 167 0.42 12.51 -19.58
C ILE A 167 -0.09 11.22 -20.23
N HIS A 168 0.36 10.91 -21.45
CA HIS A 168 -0.06 9.71 -22.17
C HIS A 168 0.27 8.43 -21.40
N HIS A 169 1.49 8.30 -20.88
CA HIS A 169 1.96 7.07 -20.25
C HIS A 169 1.52 6.90 -18.78
N THR A 170 0.99 7.93 -18.13
CA THR A 170 0.54 7.88 -16.72
C THR A 170 -0.98 7.91 -16.55
N GLN A 171 -1.71 8.59 -17.45
CA GLN A 171 -3.15 8.80 -17.33
C GLN A 171 -3.99 7.99 -18.33
N ALA A 172 -3.41 7.48 -19.42
CA ALA A 172 -4.18 6.68 -20.38
C ALA A 172 -4.48 5.27 -19.81
N PRO A 173 -5.68 4.73 -20.06
CA PRO A 173 -6.00 3.35 -19.70
C PRO A 173 -5.00 2.36 -20.30
N LYS A 174 -4.53 1.43 -19.47
CA LYS A 174 -3.53 0.41 -19.86
C LYS A 174 -4.17 -0.96 -19.96
N LEU A 175 -3.65 -1.75 -20.89
CA LEU A 175 -3.90 -3.20 -20.90
C LEU A 175 -2.95 -3.86 -19.90
N LEU A 176 -3.43 -4.87 -19.17
CA LEU A 176 -2.64 -5.63 -18.21
C LEU A 176 -1.29 -6.09 -18.80
N LYS A 177 -1.32 -6.66 -20.02
CA LYS A 177 -0.11 -7.13 -20.73
C LYS A 177 0.90 -6.04 -21.10
N ARG A 178 0.53 -4.77 -20.97
CA ARG A 178 1.42 -3.61 -21.21
C ARG A 178 2.03 -3.07 -19.92
N LEU A 179 1.80 -3.71 -18.78
CA LEU A 179 2.51 -3.38 -17.56
C LEU A 179 3.98 -3.76 -17.69
N PHE A 180 4.85 -2.90 -17.14
CA PHE A 180 6.30 -3.06 -17.23
C PHE A 180 6.81 -4.40 -16.68
N LEU A 181 6.10 -5.01 -15.71
CA LEU A 181 6.50 -6.28 -15.10
C LEU A 181 6.67 -7.40 -16.11
N PHE A 182 5.89 -7.39 -17.19
CA PHE A 182 5.97 -8.38 -18.26
C PHE A 182 7.23 -8.15 -19.12
N SER A 183 7.50 -6.89 -19.51
CA SER A 183 8.73 -6.52 -20.22
C SER A 183 9.98 -6.88 -19.40
N TYR A 184 9.96 -6.57 -18.11
CA TYR A 184 11.06 -6.86 -17.19
C TYR A 184 11.31 -8.36 -17.03
N ALA A 185 10.24 -9.15 -16.82
CA ALA A 185 10.36 -10.60 -16.67
C ALA A 185 10.85 -11.29 -17.95
N SER A 186 10.41 -10.83 -19.12
CA SER A 186 10.88 -11.33 -20.42
C SER A 186 12.36 -10.99 -20.65
N ALA A 187 12.80 -9.79 -20.28
CA ALA A 187 14.19 -9.37 -20.45
C ALA A 187 15.15 -10.08 -19.49
N LYS A 188 14.76 -10.27 -18.22
CA LYS A 188 15.61 -10.87 -17.18
C LYS A 188 15.81 -12.38 -17.36
N GLN A 189 14.89 -13.09 -18.00
CA GLN A 189 15.03 -14.53 -18.28
C GLN A 189 16.24 -14.89 -19.16
N ASN A 190 16.79 -13.93 -19.89
CA ASN A 190 18.02 -14.12 -20.64
C ASN A 190 19.28 -14.15 -19.75
N ASN A 191 19.16 -13.83 -18.45
CA ASN A 191 20.24 -13.77 -17.46
C ASN A 191 19.86 -14.60 -16.21
N THR A 192 20.11 -15.91 -16.23
CA THR A 192 19.72 -16.79 -15.12
C THR A 192 20.65 -16.65 -13.91
N ALA A 193 20.11 -16.18 -12.78
CA ALA A 193 20.57 -16.56 -11.45
C ALA A 193 19.35 -16.98 -10.62
N THR A 194 19.29 -18.27 -10.28
CA THR A 194 18.33 -18.83 -9.33
C THR A 194 18.58 -18.22 -7.96
N GLY A 195 17.66 -17.35 -7.52
CA GLY A 195 17.69 -16.75 -6.19
C GLY A 195 17.51 -17.81 -5.09
N PRO A 196 17.93 -17.50 -3.85
CA PRO A 196 17.81 -18.44 -2.73
C PRO A 196 16.34 -18.80 -2.44
N PRO A 197 16.08 -19.98 -1.84
CA PRO A 197 14.73 -20.41 -1.52
C PRO A 197 14.05 -19.42 -0.57
N HIS A 198 12.88 -18.92 -0.96
CA HIS A 198 12.09 -17.98 -0.17
C HIS A 198 11.66 -18.63 1.17
N GLN A 199 11.95 -17.97 2.29
CA GLN A 199 11.49 -18.38 3.63
C GLN A 199 10.01 -18.04 3.88
N THR A 200 9.42 -17.21 3.01
CA THR A 200 8.01 -16.78 3.08
C THR A 200 7.08 -17.88 2.57
N MET A 201 6.03 -18.18 3.33
CA MET A 201 5.00 -19.12 2.92
C MET A 201 4.12 -18.48 1.84
N MET A 202 4.13 -19.06 0.64
CA MET A 202 3.47 -18.47 -0.54
C MET A 202 1.98 -18.83 -0.66
N PHE A 203 1.55 -19.92 -0.02
CA PHE A 203 0.18 -20.46 -0.11
C PHE A 203 -0.27 -20.88 -1.52
N ASP A 204 0.69 -21.06 -2.42
CA ASP A 204 0.47 -21.53 -3.80
C ASP A 204 0.22 -23.05 -3.84
N THR A 205 0.62 -23.79 -2.80
CA THR A 205 0.44 -25.25 -2.73
C THR A 205 -0.43 -25.67 -1.55
N ILE A 206 -1.12 -26.80 -1.69
CA ILE A 206 -1.92 -27.37 -0.59
C ILE A 206 -1.06 -27.66 0.66
N LYS A 207 0.24 -27.93 0.51
CA LYS A 207 1.15 -28.20 1.64
C LYS A 207 1.35 -26.97 2.52
N ASP A 208 1.41 -25.79 1.92
CA ASP A 208 1.53 -24.53 2.66
C ASP A 208 0.34 -24.33 3.60
N TRP A 209 -0.87 -24.58 3.10
CA TRP A 209 -2.10 -24.53 3.89
C TRP A 209 -2.13 -25.55 5.04
N HIS A 210 -1.63 -26.77 4.79
CA HIS A 210 -1.50 -27.79 5.85
C HIS A 210 -0.51 -27.36 6.94
N TRP A 211 0.64 -26.81 6.56
CA TRP A 211 1.64 -26.32 7.52
C TRP A 211 1.09 -25.19 8.39
N GLU A 212 0.37 -24.25 7.80
CA GLU A 212 -0.25 -23.14 8.54
C GLU A 212 -1.36 -23.64 9.49
N LEU A 213 -2.13 -24.65 9.08
CA LEU A 213 -3.10 -25.31 9.95
C LEU A 213 -2.44 -26.05 11.11
N GLU A 214 -1.33 -26.73 10.88
CA GLU A 214 -0.57 -27.42 11.93
C GLU A 214 0.05 -26.42 12.91
N ARG A 215 0.61 -25.31 12.40
CA ARG A 215 1.19 -24.24 13.22
C ARG A 215 0.17 -23.64 14.19
N THR A 216 -1.06 -23.44 13.72
CA THR A 216 -2.17 -22.86 14.49
C THR A 216 -3.02 -23.91 15.22
N LYS A 217 -2.73 -25.21 15.07
CA LYS A 217 -3.53 -26.34 15.58
C LYS A 217 -4.98 -26.36 15.09
N GLY A 218 -5.24 -25.72 13.96
CA GLY A 218 -6.56 -25.69 13.31
C GLY A 218 -6.94 -27.03 12.64
N ASN A 219 -5.94 -27.88 12.36
CA ASN A 219 -6.10 -29.16 11.66
C ASN A 219 -7.04 -30.18 12.33
N ILE A 220 -7.47 -29.92 13.57
CA ILE A 220 -8.47 -30.74 14.28
C ILE A 220 -9.88 -30.46 13.76
N LYS A 221 -10.19 -29.21 13.44
CA LYS A 221 -11.55 -28.75 13.07
C LYS A 221 -11.64 -28.34 11.59
N TYR A 222 -10.51 -28.04 10.95
CA TYR A 222 -10.44 -27.52 9.58
C TYR A 222 -9.52 -28.35 8.69
N LYS A 223 -9.83 -28.40 7.39
CA LYS A 223 -9.07 -29.13 6.36
C LYS A 223 -8.74 -28.22 5.18
N ALA A 224 -7.54 -28.38 4.62
CA ALA A 224 -7.20 -27.79 3.34
C ALA A 224 -7.85 -28.59 2.20
N VAL A 225 -8.38 -27.90 1.19
CA VAL A 225 -9.10 -28.49 0.06
C VAL A 225 -8.48 -28.06 -1.26
N SER A 226 -8.58 -28.94 -2.27
CA SER A 226 -8.19 -28.72 -3.66
C SER A 226 -9.41 -28.65 -4.59
N ALA A 227 -10.62 -28.45 -4.04
CA ALA A 227 -11.86 -28.40 -4.81
C ALA A 227 -11.84 -27.33 -5.92
N ASN A 228 -11.10 -26.22 -5.71
CA ASN A 228 -10.94 -25.16 -6.70
C ASN A 228 -9.59 -25.23 -7.46
N GLU A 229 -8.91 -26.38 -7.46
CA GLU A 229 -7.67 -26.55 -8.23
C GLU A 229 -7.94 -26.34 -9.73
N GLY A 230 -7.15 -25.47 -10.36
CA GLY A 230 -7.40 -25.02 -11.73
C GLY A 230 -8.63 -24.10 -11.87
N TYR A 231 -9.09 -23.51 -10.76
CA TYR A 231 -10.18 -22.52 -10.70
C TYR A 231 -11.52 -23.04 -11.23
N LYS A 232 -11.79 -24.35 -11.02
CA LYS A 232 -12.99 -25.05 -11.50
C LYS A 232 -14.28 -24.58 -10.83
N VAL A 233 -14.20 -24.09 -9.59
CA VAL A 233 -15.35 -23.61 -8.81
C VAL A 233 -15.55 -22.11 -9.03
N CYS A 234 -14.48 -21.32 -8.85
CA CYS A 234 -14.55 -19.87 -8.93
C CYS A 234 -13.17 -19.23 -9.19
N GLU A 235 -13.15 -18.25 -10.10
CA GLU A 235 -11.97 -17.44 -10.44
C GLU A 235 -11.55 -16.45 -9.33
N LYS A 236 -12.44 -16.18 -8.37
CA LYS A 236 -12.15 -15.30 -7.22
C LYS A 236 -11.54 -16.05 -6.05
N LEU A 237 -11.73 -17.36 -5.96
CA LEU A 237 -11.15 -18.19 -4.91
C LEU A 237 -9.73 -18.62 -5.30
N PRO A 238 -8.84 -18.82 -4.32
CA PRO A 238 -7.54 -19.43 -4.57
C PRO A 238 -7.71 -20.90 -5.00
N ALA A 239 -6.69 -21.47 -5.64
CA ALA A 239 -6.70 -22.88 -6.04
C ALA A 239 -6.82 -23.84 -4.84
N TYR A 240 -6.24 -23.45 -3.71
CA TYR A 240 -6.30 -24.16 -2.44
C TYR A 240 -6.71 -23.20 -1.33
N PHE A 241 -7.53 -23.67 -0.40
CA PHE A 241 -7.97 -22.93 0.77
C PHE A 241 -8.41 -23.90 1.86
N VAL A 242 -8.84 -23.37 3.00
CA VAL A 242 -9.20 -24.17 4.17
C VAL A 242 -10.67 -23.96 4.53
N VAL A 243 -11.35 -25.05 4.85
CA VAL A 243 -12.77 -25.08 5.24
C VAL A 243 -13.00 -25.98 6.46
N PRO A 244 -14.14 -25.86 7.15
CA PRO A 244 -14.60 -26.84 8.14
C PRO A 244 -14.53 -28.29 7.63
N VAL A 245 -14.02 -29.22 8.44
CA VAL A 245 -13.83 -30.65 8.05
C VAL A 245 -15.12 -31.30 7.57
N SER A 246 -16.25 -30.92 8.17
CA SER A 246 -17.58 -31.46 7.91
C SER A 246 -18.23 -30.96 6.62
N LEU A 247 -17.66 -29.96 5.94
CA LEU A 247 -18.18 -29.51 4.65
C LEU A 247 -17.79 -30.50 3.54
N SER A 248 -18.75 -30.83 2.68
CA SER A 248 -18.57 -31.70 1.52
C SER A 248 -17.99 -30.94 0.31
N GLU A 249 -17.45 -31.65 -0.68
CA GLU A 249 -16.97 -31.01 -1.91
C GLU A 249 -18.12 -30.50 -2.78
N GLU A 250 -19.28 -31.17 -2.70
CA GLU A 250 -20.51 -30.74 -3.36
C GLU A 250 -20.97 -29.38 -2.85
N ASP A 251 -20.98 -29.19 -1.52
CA ASP A 251 -21.34 -27.90 -0.90
C ASP A 251 -20.40 -26.79 -1.37
N ILE A 252 -19.10 -27.06 -1.45
CA ILE A 252 -18.08 -26.08 -1.89
C ILE A 252 -18.33 -25.64 -3.33
N SER A 253 -18.78 -26.57 -4.19
CA SER A 253 -19.01 -26.31 -5.61
C SER A 253 -20.32 -25.55 -5.85
N CYS A 254 -21.24 -25.55 -4.88
CA CYS A 254 -22.48 -24.78 -4.98
C CYS A 254 -22.20 -23.28 -5.07
N PHE A 255 -23.06 -22.58 -5.83
CA PHE A 255 -23.05 -21.12 -5.95
C PHE A 255 -21.68 -20.49 -6.26
N GLN A 256 -20.85 -21.16 -7.06
CA GLN A 256 -19.50 -20.68 -7.41
C GLN A 256 -18.65 -20.36 -6.16
N GLY A 257 -18.80 -21.17 -5.11
CA GLY A 257 -18.08 -21.01 -3.85
C GLY A 257 -18.53 -19.83 -2.99
N ARG A 258 -19.65 -19.16 -3.33
CA ARG A 258 -20.26 -18.15 -2.46
C ARG A 258 -20.96 -18.79 -1.26
N GLY A 259 -20.93 -18.13 -0.11
CA GLY A 259 -21.53 -18.67 1.10
C GLY A 259 -20.71 -19.80 1.75
N ILE A 260 -19.47 -20.02 1.31
CA ILE A 260 -18.55 -20.97 1.93
C ILE A 260 -17.73 -20.27 3.02
N PRO A 261 -17.72 -20.79 4.27
CA PRO A 261 -16.88 -20.26 5.32
C PRO A 261 -15.43 -20.70 5.08
N ILE A 262 -14.59 -19.75 4.72
CA ILE A 262 -13.16 -19.93 4.53
C ILE A 262 -12.46 -19.61 5.83
N TRP A 263 -11.54 -20.49 6.22
CA TRP A 263 -10.75 -20.31 7.43
C TRP A 263 -9.65 -19.26 7.24
N CYS A 264 -9.56 -18.33 8.19
CA CYS A 264 -8.48 -17.35 8.29
C CYS A 264 -7.43 -17.78 9.32
N TRP A 265 -7.86 -18.12 10.54
CA TRP A 265 -6.97 -18.40 11.66
C TRP A 265 -7.63 -19.19 12.78
N SER A 266 -6.85 -19.94 13.54
CA SER A 266 -7.29 -20.66 14.75
C SER A 266 -6.58 -20.13 15.98
N CYS A 267 -7.36 -19.82 17.01
CA CYS A 267 -6.88 -19.45 18.32
C CYS A 267 -6.43 -20.69 19.11
N HIS A 268 -5.55 -20.48 20.07
CA HIS A 268 -4.98 -21.55 20.90
C HIS A 268 -6.03 -22.27 21.77
N ASN A 269 -7.16 -21.63 22.06
CA ASN A 269 -8.31 -22.20 22.77
C ASN A 269 -9.23 -23.06 21.86
N GLY A 270 -8.94 -23.16 20.56
CA GLY A 270 -9.73 -23.93 19.60
C GLY A 270 -10.86 -23.16 18.93
N CYS A 271 -11.05 -21.87 19.23
CA CYS A 271 -11.87 -20.97 18.44
C CYS A 271 -11.19 -20.63 17.11
N ALA A 272 -11.95 -20.15 16.13
CA ALA A 272 -11.45 -19.79 14.84
C ALA A 272 -12.13 -18.53 14.28
N LEU A 273 -11.36 -17.82 13.47
CA LEU A 273 -11.82 -16.73 12.64
C LEU A 273 -12.04 -17.26 11.22
N LEU A 274 -13.23 -17.01 10.69
CA LEU A 274 -13.67 -17.41 9.36
C LEU A 274 -14.11 -16.16 8.58
N LYS A 275 -14.04 -16.23 7.26
CA LYS A 275 -14.63 -15.23 6.36
C LYS A 275 -15.48 -15.89 5.28
N MET A 276 -16.49 -15.19 4.79
CA MET A 276 -17.42 -15.70 3.78
C MET A 276 -17.95 -14.58 2.91
N SER A 277 -18.02 -14.82 1.60
CA SER A 277 -18.64 -13.88 0.68
C SER A 277 -20.17 -13.91 0.84
N ALA A 278 -20.80 -12.75 0.92
CA ALA A 278 -22.26 -12.65 0.93
C ALA A 278 -22.86 -13.05 -0.43
N PHE A 279 -24.13 -13.45 -0.39
CA PHE A 279 -24.91 -13.58 -1.62
C PHE A 279 -25.33 -12.19 -2.12
N PRO A 280 -25.35 -11.98 -3.45
CA PRO A 280 -25.91 -10.77 -4.01
C PRO A 280 -27.40 -10.66 -3.65
N LYS A 281 -27.94 -9.44 -3.62
CA LYS A 281 -29.37 -9.21 -3.42
C LYS A 281 -30.13 -9.68 -4.67
N GLU A 282 -30.67 -10.89 -4.61
CA GLU A 282 -31.51 -11.45 -5.68
C GLU A 282 -32.95 -10.94 -5.58
N GLN A 283 -33.62 -10.81 -6.74
CA GLN A 283 -35.05 -10.44 -6.81
C GLN A 283 -35.97 -11.65 -6.94
N ASP A 284 -35.44 -12.82 -7.34
CA ASP A 284 -36.21 -14.05 -7.50
C ASP A 284 -36.33 -14.80 -6.15
N ASP A 285 -37.56 -14.88 -5.64
CA ASP A 285 -37.89 -15.54 -4.37
C ASP A 285 -37.46 -17.02 -4.33
N SER A 286 -37.49 -17.73 -5.46
CA SER A 286 -37.09 -19.14 -5.54
C SER A 286 -35.57 -19.31 -5.33
N ILE A 287 -34.78 -18.43 -5.95
CA ILE A 287 -33.32 -18.42 -5.80
C ILE A 287 -32.95 -18.01 -4.38
N LEU A 288 -33.59 -16.97 -3.84
CA LEU A 288 -33.42 -16.53 -2.45
C LEU A 288 -33.70 -17.67 -1.46
N GLN A 289 -34.79 -18.42 -1.65
CA GLN A 289 -35.13 -19.53 -0.78
C GLN A 289 -34.10 -20.66 -0.84
N THR A 290 -33.56 -20.94 -2.03
CA THR A 290 -32.51 -21.95 -2.22
C THR A 290 -31.19 -21.51 -1.57
N GLN A 291 -30.79 -20.24 -1.74
CA GLN A 291 -29.60 -19.67 -1.07
C GLN A 291 -29.75 -19.69 0.45
N LYS A 292 -30.93 -19.35 0.97
CA LYS A 292 -31.22 -19.39 2.41
C LYS A 292 -31.15 -20.82 2.95
N ALA A 293 -31.75 -21.78 2.28
CA ALA A 293 -31.70 -23.19 2.68
C ALA A 293 -30.25 -23.72 2.71
N PHE A 294 -29.43 -23.32 1.72
CA PHE A 294 -28.01 -23.64 1.69
C PHE A 294 -27.27 -23.02 2.88
N LEU A 295 -27.40 -21.71 3.11
CA LEU A 295 -26.78 -21.01 4.24
C LEU A 295 -27.20 -21.60 5.59
N ASP A 296 -28.48 -21.93 5.77
CA ASP A 296 -28.97 -22.59 6.99
C ASP A 296 -28.29 -23.96 7.19
N GLY A 297 -28.02 -24.70 6.12
CA GLY A 297 -27.23 -25.94 6.13
C GLY A 297 -25.77 -25.70 6.53
N ILE A 298 -25.13 -24.68 5.95
CA ILE A 298 -23.77 -24.25 6.30
C ILE A 298 -23.69 -23.86 7.77
N TYR A 299 -24.57 -22.99 8.24
CA TYR A 299 -24.63 -22.56 9.64
C TYR A 299 -24.85 -23.74 10.58
N LYS A 300 -25.79 -24.66 10.27
CA LYS A 300 -25.98 -25.88 11.06
C LYS A 300 -24.72 -26.75 11.13
N THR A 301 -23.87 -26.70 10.12
CA THR A 301 -22.62 -27.47 10.08
C THR A 301 -21.57 -26.85 11.02
N ILE A 302 -21.42 -25.52 10.98
CA ILE A 302 -20.39 -24.81 11.76
C ILE A 302 -20.83 -24.45 13.19
N HIS A 303 -22.10 -24.60 13.54
CA HIS A 303 -22.61 -24.45 14.93
C HIS A 303 -22.64 -25.77 15.73
N LYS A 304 -22.26 -26.90 15.11
CA LYS A 304 -22.24 -28.21 15.80
C LYS A 304 -20.84 -28.54 16.32
N PRO A 305 -20.72 -29.34 17.40
CA PRO A 305 -19.44 -29.91 17.79
C PRO A 305 -18.78 -30.62 16.59
N PRO A 306 -17.46 -30.45 16.36
CA PRO A 306 -16.44 -29.96 17.29
C PRO A 306 -16.22 -28.43 17.28
N TYR A 307 -17.05 -27.65 16.57
CA TYR A 307 -16.90 -26.19 16.53
C TYR A 307 -17.48 -25.55 17.79
N GLU A 308 -16.80 -24.52 18.31
CA GLU A 308 -17.35 -23.65 19.36
C GLU A 308 -18.55 -22.84 18.83
N ASN A 309 -19.26 -22.16 19.72
CA ASN A 309 -20.31 -21.21 19.36
C ASN A 309 -19.83 -20.26 18.25
N LEU A 310 -20.72 -19.83 17.35
CA LEU A 310 -20.39 -18.94 16.26
C LEU A 310 -21.11 -17.60 16.40
N LYS A 311 -20.37 -16.50 16.24
CA LYS A 311 -20.89 -15.16 16.06
C LYS A 311 -20.66 -14.70 14.62
N THR A 312 -21.70 -14.19 13.98
CA THR A 312 -21.62 -13.63 12.63
C THR A 312 -21.51 -12.12 12.69
N GLU A 313 -20.57 -11.55 11.95
CA GLU A 313 -20.33 -10.10 11.81
C GLU A 313 -20.46 -9.69 10.34
N GLU A 314 -21.57 -9.04 9.97
CA GLU A 314 -21.80 -8.52 8.61
C GLU A 314 -21.16 -7.14 8.46
N LEU A 315 -20.03 -7.07 7.74
CA LEU A 315 -19.23 -5.85 7.62
C LEU A 315 -19.83 -4.85 6.63
N SER A 316 -20.43 -5.32 5.54
CA SER A 316 -20.87 -4.47 4.41
C SER A 316 -21.85 -3.37 4.81
N ASN A 317 -22.70 -3.63 5.81
CA ASN A 317 -23.76 -2.71 6.23
C ASN A 317 -23.55 -2.10 7.61
N THR A 318 -22.71 -2.70 8.46
CA THR A 318 -22.60 -2.31 9.88
C THR A 318 -21.27 -1.65 10.24
N PHE A 319 -20.30 -1.67 9.32
CA PHE A 319 -18.94 -1.18 9.57
C PHE A 319 -18.65 0.12 8.78
N ILE A 320 -17.50 0.23 8.13
CA ILE A 320 -17.13 1.34 7.23
C ILE A 320 -17.41 0.93 5.78
N SER A 321 -17.72 1.90 4.92
CA SER A 321 -17.85 1.65 3.47
C SER A 321 -16.56 1.96 2.72
N LEU A 322 -16.35 1.32 1.56
CA LEU A 322 -15.20 1.62 0.70
C LEU A 322 -15.17 3.09 0.23
N GLN A 323 -16.35 3.67 -0.04
CA GLN A 323 -16.47 5.08 -0.42
C GLN A 323 -16.07 6.03 0.71
N GLU A 324 -16.38 5.67 1.97
CA GLU A 324 -15.97 6.42 3.15
C GLU A 324 -14.44 6.41 3.30
N ILE A 325 -13.79 5.25 3.13
CA ILE A 325 -12.32 5.11 3.12
C ILE A 325 -11.70 5.99 2.04
N GLN A 326 -12.21 5.90 0.80
CA GLN A 326 -11.70 6.68 -0.33
C GLN A 326 -11.81 8.19 -0.09
N THR A 327 -12.98 8.65 0.34
CA THR A 327 -13.25 10.07 0.59
C THR A 327 -12.38 10.60 1.72
N SER A 328 -12.26 9.81 2.80
CA SER A 328 -11.44 10.16 3.96
C SER A 328 -9.97 10.29 3.60
N TYR A 329 -9.41 9.29 2.92
CA TYR A 329 -8.02 9.34 2.47
C TYR A 329 -7.77 10.46 1.48
N SER A 330 -8.72 10.73 0.58
CA SER A 330 -8.59 11.84 -0.38
C SER A 330 -8.44 13.17 0.34
N LYS A 331 -9.21 13.42 1.41
CA LYS A 331 -9.06 14.62 2.25
C LYS A 331 -7.74 14.63 3.02
N PHE A 332 -7.36 13.50 3.63
CA PHE A 332 -6.13 13.36 4.39
C PHE A 332 -4.89 13.63 3.52
N LYS A 333 -4.84 13.04 2.32
CA LYS A 333 -3.77 13.24 1.35
C LYS A 333 -3.57 14.72 0.96
N GLN A 334 -4.65 15.49 0.81
CA GLN A 334 -4.54 16.92 0.45
C GLN A 334 -3.75 17.75 1.49
N LEU A 335 -3.65 17.28 2.73
CA LEU A 335 -2.90 17.98 3.79
C LEU A 335 -1.38 18.00 3.54
N PHE A 336 -0.89 17.10 2.69
CA PHE A 336 0.54 16.96 2.38
C PHE A 336 0.90 17.53 1.00
N LEU A 337 -0.10 17.83 0.16
CA LEU A 337 0.09 18.27 -1.23
C LEU A 337 0.09 19.81 -1.33
N ILE A 338 0.96 20.44 -0.55
CA ILE A 338 1.04 21.90 -0.42
C ILE A 338 2.02 22.46 -1.47
N ASP A 339 1.60 23.48 -2.25
CA ASP A 339 2.38 23.96 -3.38
C ASP A 339 3.38 25.07 -3.05
N ASN A 340 3.16 25.81 -1.95
CA ASN A 340 3.97 26.96 -1.58
C ASN A 340 3.94 27.25 -0.08
N SER A 341 4.92 28.03 0.38
CA SER A 341 5.10 28.38 1.79
C SER A 341 3.89 29.12 2.40
N SER A 342 3.17 29.95 1.63
CA SER A 342 1.98 30.64 2.16
C SER A 342 0.86 29.66 2.50
N GLU A 343 0.56 28.74 1.57
CA GLU A 343 -0.42 27.67 1.80
C GLU A 343 -0.01 26.74 2.93
N PHE A 344 1.28 26.51 3.11
CA PHE A 344 1.80 25.73 4.24
C PHE A 344 1.43 26.39 5.56
N TRP A 345 1.77 27.66 5.76
CA TRP A 345 1.47 28.36 7.02
C TRP A 345 -0.03 28.51 7.26
N ASP A 346 -0.83 28.72 6.21
CA ASP A 346 -2.29 28.76 6.33
C ASP A 346 -2.89 27.42 6.75
N THR A 347 -2.30 26.31 6.28
CA THR A 347 -2.70 24.94 6.62
C THR A 347 -2.24 24.56 8.02
N ASP A 348 -1.02 24.93 8.42
CA ASP A 348 -0.41 24.64 9.72
C ASP A 348 -1.27 25.15 10.88
N VAL A 349 -1.75 26.41 10.79
CA VAL A 349 -2.64 27.02 11.79
C VAL A 349 -3.95 26.23 11.97
N LYS A 350 -4.42 25.53 10.93
CA LYS A 350 -5.67 24.76 10.92
C LYS A 350 -5.43 23.25 10.96
N TRP A 351 -4.19 22.80 11.15
CA TRP A 351 -3.76 21.43 10.93
C TRP A 351 -4.66 20.40 11.63
N PHE A 352 -4.87 20.58 12.94
CA PHE A 352 -5.65 19.62 13.73
C PHE A 352 -7.11 19.55 13.29
N SER A 353 -7.75 20.68 12.97
CA SER A 353 -9.13 20.70 12.50
C SER A 353 -9.27 20.08 11.11
N LEU A 354 -8.29 20.31 10.22
CA LEU A 354 -8.27 19.70 8.90
C LEU A 354 -8.06 18.19 8.98
N LEU A 355 -7.13 17.74 9.82
CA LEU A 355 -6.87 16.34 10.10
C LEU A 355 -8.12 15.63 10.68
N GLU A 356 -8.78 16.24 11.65
CA GLU A 356 -10.03 15.72 12.22
C GLU A 356 -11.12 15.63 11.15
N SER A 357 -11.32 16.69 10.36
CA SER A 357 -12.33 16.73 9.28
C SER A 357 -12.09 15.73 8.13
N SER A 358 -10.88 15.17 8.05
CA SER A 358 -10.55 14.10 7.10
C SER A 358 -11.16 12.76 7.50
N ASN A 359 -11.48 12.55 8.78
CA ASN A 359 -11.91 11.29 9.39
C ASN A 359 -10.92 10.11 9.26
N TRP A 360 -9.70 10.31 8.74
CA TRP A 360 -8.79 9.18 8.48
C TRP A 360 -8.40 8.44 9.76
N LEU A 361 -8.06 9.20 10.81
CA LEU A 361 -7.76 8.63 12.12
C LEU A 361 -8.98 7.96 12.77
N ASP A 362 -10.19 8.43 12.48
CA ASP A 362 -11.42 7.79 12.97
C ASP A 362 -11.65 6.42 12.31
N ILE A 363 -11.39 6.33 10.99
CA ILE A 363 -11.45 5.06 10.27
C ILE A 363 -10.46 4.06 10.85
N ILE A 364 -9.20 4.47 11.06
CA ILE A 364 -8.17 3.62 11.71
C ILE A 364 -8.64 3.15 13.09
N ARG A 365 -9.14 4.08 13.91
CA ARG A 365 -9.69 3.77 15.24
C ARG A 365 -10.82 2.73 15.17
N ARG A 366 -11.74 2.87 14.20
CA ARG A 366 -12.86 1.93 13.99
C ARG A 366 -12.36 0.54 13.56
N CYS A 367 -11.36 0.45 12.69
CA CYS A 367 -10.72 -0.82 12.31
C CYS A 367 -10.09 -1.52 13.51
N LEU A 368 -9.27 -0.81 14.28
CA LEU A 368 -8.63 -1.35 15.48
C LEU A 368 -9.67 -1.78 16.52
N LYS A 369 -10.70 -0.96 16.75
CA LYS A 369 -11.80 -1.29 17.68
C LYS A 369 -12.53 -2.57 17.24
N LYS A 370 -12.90 -2.69 15.96
CA LYS A 370 -13.59 -3.88 15.45
C LYS A 370 -12.72 -5.14 15.57
N ALA A 371 -11.41 -5.05 15.32
CA ALA A 371 -10.49 -6.17 15.55
C ALA A 371 -10.47 -6.60 17.03
N ILE A 372 -10.47 -5.65 17.98
CA ILE A 372 -10.55 -5.94 19.42
C ILE A 372 -11.88 -6.62 19.78
N GLU A 373 -13.01 -6.14 19.27
CA GLU A 373 -14.32 -6.78 19.48
C GLU A 373 -14.33 -8.25 19.00
N VAL A 374 -13.68 -8.53 17.86
CA VAL A 374 -13.52 -9.91 17.35
C VAL A 374 -12.62 -10.73 18.27
N ILE A 375 -11.52 -10.16 18.77
CA ILE A 375 -10.62 -10.82 19.72
C ILE A 375 -11.34 -11.15 21.03
N GLU A 376 -12.16 -10.24 21.56
CA GLU A 376 -12.95 -10.49 22.77
C GLU A 376 -13.90 -11.68 22.58
N CYS A 377 -14.51 -11.81 21.41
CA CYS A 377 -15.34 -12.96 21.07
C CYS A 377 -14.51 -14.26 21.06
N LEU A 378 -13.34 -14.24 20.41
CA LEU A 378 -12.47 -15.41 20.27
C LEU A 378 -11.85 -15.86 21.59
N GLU A 379 -11.30 -14.94 22.37
CA GLU A 379 -10.46 -15.22 23.55
C GLU A 379 -11.27 -15.26 24.85
N VAL A 380 -12.15 -14.27 25.07
CA VAL A 380 -12.88 -14.13 26.34
C VAL A 380 -14.16 -14.96 26.32
N GLN A 381 -14.91 -14.89 25.22
CA GLN A 381 -16.20 -15.57 25.08
C GLN A 381 -16.08 -17.00 24.53
N ASN A 382 -14.88 -17.43 24.12
CA ASN A 382 -14.64 -18.72 23.47
C ASN A 382 -15.63 -19.00 22.33
N THR A 383 -15.80 -18.01 21.45
CA THR A 383 -16.78 -18.04 20.35
C THR A 383 -16.05 -17.80 19.03
N ASN A 384 -16.23 -18.72 18.07
CA ASN A 384 -15.83 -18.54 16.69
C ASN A 384 -16.45 -17.27 16.10
N VAL A 385 -15.76 -16.63 15.16
CA VAL A 385 -16.29 -15.45 14.46
C VAL A 385 -16.31 -15.70 12.96
N LEU A 386 -17.43 -15.41 12.32
CA LEU A 386 -17.58 -15.41 10.86
C LEU A 386 -17.77 -13.98 10.36
N LEU A 387 -16.77 -13.48 9.64
CA LEU A 387 -16.84 -12.20 8.94
C LEU A 387 -17.55 -12.38 7.60
N ILE A 388 -18.54 -11.54 7.33
CA ILE A 388 -19.27 -11.56 6.06
C ILE A 388 -19.12 -10.21 5.37
N GLU A 389 -18.76 -10.26 4.09
CA GLU A 389 -18.66 -9.12 3.19
C GLU A 389 -19.06 -9.57 1.78
N GLU A 390 -19.54 -8.68 0.92
CA GLU A 390 -19.96 -9.01 -0.46
C GLU A 390 -18.99 -9.92 -1.23
N ASN A 391 -17.69 -9.60 -1.21
CA ASN A 391 -16.64 -10.40 -1.87
C ASN A 391 -15.65 -11.04 -0.88
N ALA A 392 -15.75 -10.74 0.42
CA ALA A 392 -14.81 -11.18 1.46
C ALA A 392 -13.32 -10.89 1.15
N SER A 393 -13.05 -9.80 0.45
CA SER A 393 -11.74 -9.47 -0.11
C SER A 393 -11.23 -8.07 0.24
N ASP A 394 -12.00 -7.24 0.96
CA ASP A 394 -11.58 -5.90 1.40
C ASP A 394 -11.60 -5.81 2.93
N LEU A 395 -12.75 -5.51 3.54
CA LEU A 395 -12.89 -5.31 4.99
C LEU A 395 -12.63 -6.61 5.76
N CYS A 396 -13.01 -7.76 5.20
CA CYS A 396 -12.64 -9.05 5.75
C CYS A 396 -11.12 -9.21 5.88
N CYS A 397 -10.35 -8.75 4.89
CA CYS A 397 -8.89 -8.81 4.91
C CYS A 397 -8.30 -7.91 6.01
N ILE A 398 -8.83 -6.68 6.17
CA ILE A 398 -8.41 -5.76 7.24
C ILE A 398 -8.63 -6.41 8.60
N ILE A 399 -9.86 -6.81 8.91
CA ILE A 399 -10.21 -7.29 10.25
C ILE A 399 -9.51 -8.62 10.55
N SER A 400 -9.50 -9.57 9.61
CA SER A 400 -8.83 -10.86 9.82
C SER A 400 -7.32 -10.74 9.98
N SER A 401 -6.68 -9.82 9.25
CA SER A 401 -5.24 -9.59 9.38
C SER A 401 -4.90 -8.87 10.68
N LEU A 402 -5.69 -7.87 11.10
CA LEU A 402 -5.46 -7.18 12.37
C LEU A 402 -5.63 -8.11 13.58
N VAL A 403 -6.65 -8.97 13.57
CA VAL A 403 -6.83 -9.99 14.61
C VAL A 403 -5.60 -10.90 14.69
N GLN A 404 -5.08 -11.36 13.54
CA GLN A 404 -3.89 -12.21 13.48
C GLN A 404 -2.61 -11.47 13.94
N VAL A 405 -2.40 -10.22 13.54
CA VAL A 405 -1.27 -9.40 14.02
C VAL A 405 -1.34 -9.19 15.53
N MET A 406 -2.54 -8.94 16.05
CA MET A 406 -2.77 -8.73 17.48
C MET A 406 -2.65 -10.04 18.27
N MET A 407 -3.06 -11.19 17.76
CA MET A 407 -3.13 -12.43 18.56
C MET A 407 -1.96 -13.39 18.34
N ASP A 408 -1.33 -13.38 17.16
CA ASP A 408 -0.33 -14.35 16.75
C ASP A 408 1.07 -13.71 16.67
N PRO A 409 2.00 -14.06 17.60
CA PRO A 409 3.38 -13.58 17.55
C PRO A 409 4.10 -13.87 16.22
N TYR A 410 3.74 -14.94 15.51
CA TYR A 410 4.32 -15.24 14.20
C TYR A 410 4.02 -14.12 13.20
N CYS A 411 2.80 -13.58 13.19
CA CYS A 411 2.39 -12.49 12.30
C CYS A 411 3.10 -11.16 12.57
N ARG A 412 3.88 -11.05 13.66
CA ARG A 412 4.73 -9.88 13.97
C ARG A 412 6.21 -10.09 13.63
N THR A 413 6.57 -11.27 13.15
CA THR A 413 7.85 -11.53 12.48
C THR A 413 7.79 -11.03 11.04
N ARG A 414 8.93 -10.74 10.41
CA ARG A 414 9.00 -10.37 8.99
C ARG A 414 8.39 -11.45 8.12
N PHE A 415 8.82 -12.70 8.26
CA PHE A 415 8.31 -13.79 7.42
C PHE A 415 6.85 -14.12 7.70
N GLY A 416 6.42 -14.06 8.96
CA GLY A 416 5.02 -14.30 9.29
C GLY A 416 4.10 -13.17 8.84
N PHE A 417 4.55 -11.91 8.85
CA PHE A 417 3.77 -10.80 8.27
C PHE A 417 3.68 -10.89 6.74
N GLN A 418 4.77 -11.27 6.06
CA GLN A 418 4.74 -11.54 4.61
C GLN A 418 3.78 -12.70 4.29
N SER A 419 3.85 -13.78 5.06
CA SER A 419 2.95 -14.95 4.93
C SER A 419 1.50 -14.57 5.21
N LEU A 420 1.24 -13.69 6.19
CA LEU A 420 -0.10 -13.17 6.48
C LEU A 420 -0.66 -12.39 5.29
N ILE A 421 0.12 -11.46 4.73
CA ILE A 421 -0.28 -10.69 3.55
C ILE A 421 -0.55 -11.64 2.37
N GLN A 422 0.35 -12.58 2.15
CA GLN A 422 0.22 -13.56 1.11
C GLN A 422 -1.06 -14.40 1.24
N LYS A 423 -1.39 -14.87 2.45
CA LYS A 423 -2.60 -15.64 2.73
C LYS A 423 -3.88 -14.81 2.61
N GLU A 424 -3.97 -13.73 3.38
CA GLU A 424 -5.24 -13.01 3.55
C GLU A 424 -5.55 -12.08 2.39
N TRP A 425 -4.53 -11.50 1.74
CA TRP A 425 -4.71 -10.47 0.72
C TRP A 425 -4.47 -11.02 -0.68
N ILE A 426 -3.34 -11.69 -0.91
CA ILE A 426 -3.00 -12.18 -2.26
C ILE A 426 -3.85 -13.40 -2.61
N MET A 427 -3.80 -14.46 -1.79
CA MET A 427 -4.62 -15.66 -1.99
C MET A 427 -6.09 -15.41 -1.63
N GLY A 428 -6.36 -14.46 -0.73
CA GLY A 428 -7.72 -14.02 -0.40
C GLY A 428 -8.41 -13.20 -1.49
N GLY A 429 -7.73 -12.90 -2.61
CA GLY A 429 -8.34 -12.26 -3.78
C GLY A 429 -8.66 -10.78 -3.59
N HIS A 430 -7.87 -10.06 -2.78
CA HIS A 430 -7.95 -8.60 -2.73
C HIS A 430 -7.62 -8.02 -4.11
N CYS A 431 -8.50 -7.16 -4.62
CA CYS A 431 -8.39 -6.62 -5.98
C CYS A 431 -7.32 -5.52 -6.10
N PHE A 432 -6.03 -5.82 -5.88
CA PHE A 432 -4.98 -4.80 -5.87
C PHE A 432 -4.91 -3.97 -7.16
N LEU A 433 -5.08 -4.60 -8.32
CA LEU A 433 -5.00 -3.94 -9.62
C LEU A 433 -6.07 -2.84 -9.76
N ASP A 434 -7.29 -3.13 -9.28
CA ASP A 434 -8.42 -2.21 -9.31
C ASP A 434 -8.32 -1.18 -8.17
N ARG A 435 -8.04 -1.62 -6.95
CA ARG A 435 -7.96 -0.79 -5.74
C ARG A 435 -6.82 0.22 -5.78
N CYS A 436 -5.72 -0.11 -6.46
CA CYS A 436 -4.61 0.82 -6.72
C CYS A 436 -4.75 1.53 -8.08
N ASN A 437 -5.76 1.18 -8.88
CA ASN A 437 -6.07 1.74 -10.20
C ASN A 437 -4.86 1.72 -11.15
N HIS A 438 -4.12 0.61 -11.15
CA HIS A 438 -2.89 0.48 -11.95
C HIS A 438 -3.15 0.52 -13.46
N LEU A 439 -4.35 0.12 -13.89
CA LEU A 439 -4.75 0.17 -15.30
C LEU A 439 -5.46 1.47 -15.70
N ARG A 440 -5.71 2.41 -14.78
CA ARG A 440 -6.43 3.67 -15.05
C ARG A 440 -7.79 3.46 -15.72
N GLN A 441 -8.54 2.45 -15.27
CA GLN A 441 -9.84 2.11 -15.86
C GLN A 441 -11.00 2.83 -15.18
N ASN A 442 -10.96 2.96 -13.86
CA ASN A 442 -12.07 3.52 -13.08
C ASN A 442 -11.58 4.11 -11.75
N ASP A 443 -11.51 5.43 -11.66
CA ASP A 443 -11.07 6.12 -10.44
C ASP A 443 -12.00 5.89 -9.24
N LYS A 444 -13.25 5.46 -9.47
CA LYS A 444 -14.19 5.13 -8.37
C LYS A 444 -13.84 3.84 -7.64
N GLU A 445 -13.06 2.96 -8.27
CA GLU A 445 -12.62 1.70 -7.66
C GLU A 445 -11.31 1.85 -6.87
N GLU A 446 -10.62 2.99 -7.02
CA GLU A 446 -9.39 3.31 -6.31
C GLU A 446 -9.67 3.56 -4.82
N VAL A 447 -9.28 2.64 -3.96
CA VAL A 447 -9.52 2.72 -2.51
C VAL A 447 -8.28 2.21 -1.77
N PRO A 448 -7.72 2.97 -0.82
CA PRO A 448 -6.45 2.66 -0.13
C PRO A 448 -6.65 1.63 1.00
N VAL A 449 -7.30 0.51 0.71
CA VAL A 449 -7.67 -0.54 1.70
C VAL A 449 -6.42 -1.17 2.32
N PHE A 450 -5.42 -1.52 1.50
CA PHE A 450 -4.18 -2.10 1.99
C PHE A 450 -3.34 -1.09 2.78
N LEU A 451 -3.28 0.17 2.33
CA LEU A 451 -2.60 1.24 3.07
C LEU A 451 -3.27 1.48 4.44
N LEU A 452 -4.60 1.47 4.51
CA LEU A 452 -5.32 1.55 5.78
C LEU A 452 -4.92 0.42 6.74
N PHE A 453 -4.76 -0.80 6.22
CA PHE A 453 -4.24 -1.92 7.02
C PHE A 453 -2.81 -1.65 7.51
N LEU A 454 -1.90 -1.21 6.65
CA LEU A 454 -0.53 -0.89 7.04
C LEU A 454 -0.48 0.23 8.09
N ASP A 455 -1.32 1.26 7.98
CA ASP A 455 -1.42 2.34 8.96
C ASP A 455 -1.92 1.79 10.31
N CYS A 456 -2.96 0.95 10.31
CA CYS A 456 -3.41 0.25 11.53
C CYS A 456 -2.29 -0.57 12.18
N VAL A 457 -1.47 -1.28 11.39
CA VAL A 457 -0.30 -2.02 11.90
C VAL A 457 0.78 -1.07 12.41
N TRP A 458 1.01 0.05 11.76
CA TRP A 458 1.94 1.09 12.23
C TRP A 458 1.48 1.64 13.59
N GLN A 459 0.18 1.88 13.80
CA GLN A 459 -0.33 2.30 15.13
C GLN A 459 -0.01 1.26 16.22
N LEU A 460 -0.09 -0.04 15.90
CA LEU A 460 0.26 -1.12 16.83
C LEU A 460 1.76 -1.20 17.08
N LEU A 461 2.57 -1.01 16.04
CA LEU A 461 4.02 -0.96 16.13
C LEU A 461 4.48 0.20 17.02
N GLN A 462 3.91 1.39 16.85
CA GLN A 462 4.24 2.56 17.67
C GLN A 462 3.87 2.36 19.16
N GLN A 463 2.74 1.69 19.43
CA GLN A 463 2.31 1.40 20.81
C GLN A 463 3.11 0.27 21.46
N HIS A 464 3.59 -0.70 20.66
CA HIS A 464 4.34 -1.86 21.16
C HIS A 464 5.61 -2.14 20.34
N PRO A 465 6.60 -1.23 20.31
CA PRO A 465 7.76 -1.41 19.43
C PRO A 465 8.49 -2.74 19.64
N PRO A 466 8.79 -3.22 20.86
CA PRO A 466 9.51 -4.49 21.05
C PRO A 466 8.75 -5.75 20.58
N ALA A 467 7.46 -5.62 20.26
CA ALA A 467 6.62 -6.75 19.88
C ALA A 467 6.71 -7.11 18.39
N PHE A 468 7.28 -6.23 17.56
CA PHE A 468 7.38 -6.38 16.11
C PHE A 468 8.83 -6.55 15.68
N GLU A 469 9.12 -7.56 14.87
CA GLU A 469 10.47 -7.80 14.31
C GLU A 469 10.84 -6.78 13.25
N PHE A 470 9.85 -6.13 12.64
CA PHE A 470 10.06 -5.14 11.59
C PHE A 470 9.85 -3.71 12.09
N THR A 471 10.41 -2.75 11.35
CA THR A 471 10.34 -1.30 11.63
C THR A 471 9.23 -0.61 10.83
N GLU A 472 9.00 0.67 11.11
CA GLU A 472 8.16 1.50 10.24
C GLU A 472 8.72 1.60 8.82
N THR A 473 10.05 1.63 8.65
CA THR A 473 10.71 1.63 7.33
C THR A 473 10.27 0.42 6.51
N TYR A 474 10.12 -0.76 7.13
CA TYR A 474 9.61 -1.93 6.45
C TYR A 474 8.17 -1.77 5.96
N LEU A 475 7.29 -1.15 6.74
CA LEU A 475 5.92 -0.85 6.33
C LEU A 475 5.88 0.18 5.19
N THR A 476 6.73 1.21 5.25
CA THR A 476 6.84 2.22 4.20
C THR A 476 7.28 1.62 2.88
N VAL A 477 8.39 0.86 2.85
CA VAL A 477 8.87 0.28 1.58
C VAL A 477 7.94 -0.79 1.01
N LEU A 478 7.17 -1.45 1.88
CA LEU A 478 6.11 -2.36 1.45
C LEU A 478 4.96 -1.60 0.78
N SER A 479 4.56 -0.44 1.34
CA SER A 479 3.60 0.46 0.72
C SER A 479 4.10 0.99 -0.62
N ASP A 480 5.36 1.44 -0.71
CA ASP A 480 5.95 1.94 -1.95
C ASP A 480 5.97 0.86 -3.03
N SER A 481 6.20 -0.40 -2.63
CA SER A 481 6.23 -1.55 -3.54
C SER A 481 4.90 -1.83 -4.25
N LEU A 482 3.77 -1.26 -3.79
CA LEU A 482 2.50 -1.26 -4.52
C LEU A 482 2.65 -0.60 -5.89
N TYR A 483 3.55 0.38 -6.02
CA TYR A 483 3.69 1.18 -7.23
C TYR A 483 4.93 0.82 -8.06
N ILE A 484 5.60 -0.29 -7.75
CA ILE A 484 6.79 -0.75 -8.48
C ILE A 484 6.42 -1.94 -9.36
N PRO A 485 6.10 -1.73 -10.66
CA PRO A 485 5.66 -2.76 -11.59
C PRO A 485 6.82 -3.65 -12.09
N ILE A 486 7.65 -4.16 -11.19
CA ILE A 486 8.59 -5.27 -11.46
C ILE A 486 8.22 -6.50 -10.62
N PHE A 487 7.45 -6.30 -9.54
CA PHE A 487 6.97 -7.34 -8.66
C PHE A 487 5.53 -7.69 -9.01
N SER A 488 5.20 -8.98 -9.01
CA SER A 488 3.85 -9.47 -9.29
C SER A 488 2.92 -9.42 -8.08
N THR A 489 3.46 -9.32 -6.86
CA THR A 489 2.72 -9.52 -5.61
C THR A 489 1.44 -8.67 -5.52
N PHE A 490 1.47 -7.43 -6.01
CA PHE A 490 0.34 -6.48 -5.90
C PHE A 490 -0.23 -6.04 -7.26
N PHE A 491 0.02 -6.78 -8.35
CA PHE A 491 -0.35 -6.36 -9.71
C PHE A 491 -1.44 -7.25 -10.35
N PHE A 492 -2.23 -7.95 -9.54
CA PHE A 492 -3.35 -8.78 -9.97
C PHE A 492 -4.52 -8.68 -8.97
N ASN A 493 -5.73 -8.96 -9.44
CA ASN A 493 -6.94 -8.97 -8.62
C ASN A 493 -7.24 -10.33 -7.99
N SER A 494 -6.69 -11.41 -8.55
CA SER A 494 -6.85 -12.75 -7.99
C SER A 494 -5.69 -13.67 -8.41
N PRO A 495 -5.46 -14.78 -7.69
CA PRO A 495 -4.52 -15.81 -8.10
C PRO A 495 -4.82 -16.34 -9.51
N TYR A 496 -6.11 -16.50 -9.87
CA TYR A 496 -6.51 -16.90 -11.22
C TYR A 496 -6.04 -15.93 -12.31
N GLN A 497 -6.19 -14.63 -12.08
CA GLN A 497 -5.77 -13.62 -13.05
C GLN A 497 -4.25 -13.68 -13.24
N LYS A 498 -3.48 -13.88 -12.17
CA LYS A 498 -2.03 -14.10 -12.24
C LYS A 498 -1.70 -15.35 -13.07
N ASP A 499 -2.24 -16.50 -12.68
CA ASP A 499 -1.92 -17.80 -13.30
C ASP A 499 -2.32 -17.86 -14.77
N THR A 500 -3.48 -17.31 -15.13
CA THR A 500 -3.97 -17.29 -16.52
C THR A 500 -3.07 -16.46 -17.43
N ASN A 501 -2.50 -15.36 -16.93
CA ASN A 501 -1.59 -14.52 -17.70
C ASN A 501 -0.16 -15.10 -17.75
N LEU A 502 0.20 -15.98 -16.82
CA LEU A 502 1.45 -16.76 -16.87
C LEU A 502 1.34 -18.01 -17.76
N GLY A 503 0.19 -18.69 -17.73
CA GLY A 503 -0.02 -19.97 -18.42
C GLY A 503 -0.28 -19.87 -19.92
N LYS A 504 -0.92 -18.79 -20.39
CA LYS A 504 -1.29 -18.60 -21.81
C LYS A 504 -0.12 -18.42 -22.78
N GLU A 505 1.11 -18.18 -22.30
CA GLU A 505 2.30 -18.17 -23.17
C GLU A 505 2.82 -19.56 -23.51
N SER A 506 2.29 -20.61 -22.88
CA SER A 506 2.73 -22.00 -23.08
C SER A 506 2.07 -22.70 -24.27
N GLN A 507 1.15 -22.04 -24.99
CA GLN A 507 0.55 -22.60 -26.21
C GLN A 507 1.41 -22.39 -27.47
N ASP A 508 2.42 -21.51 -27.43
CA ASP A 508 3.51 -21.51 -28.41
C ASP A 508 4.63 -22.42 -27.89
N SER A 509 4.83 -23.56 -28.55
CA SER A 509 5.49 -24.75 -28.01
C SER A 509 7.02 -24.67 -27.74
N GLN A 510 7.62 -23.51 -27.46
CA GLN A 510 9.08 -23.40 -27.22
C GLN A 510 9.56 -22.36 -26.19
N SER A 511 8.70 -21.51 -25.61
CA SER A 511 9.13 -20.53 -24.59
C SER A 511 9.08 -21.10 -23.17
N LYS A 512 10.09 -20.79 -22.35
CA LYS A 512 10.06 -21.06 -20.91
C LYS A 512 8.94 -20.23 -20.25
N PRO A 513 8.24 -20.75 -19.23
CA PRO A 513 7.18 -20.01 -18.54
C PRO A 513 7.74 -18.73 -17.90
N LEU A 514 7.00 -17.63 -18.02
CA LEU A 514 7.38 -16.35 -17.43
C LEU A 514 7.55 -16.47 -15.91
N SER A 515 8.74 -16.14 -15.41
CA SER A 515 8.99 -16.05 -13.97
C SER A 515 8.87 -14.59 -13.52
N LEU A 516 7.79 -14.29 -12.81
CA LEU A 516 7.59 -12.97 -12.20
C LEU A 516 8.23 -12.93 -10.81
N LEU A 517 8.88 -11.81 -10.48
CA LEU A 517 9.44 -11.59 -9.15
C LEU A 517 8.34 -11.34 -8.12
N THR A 518 8.63 -11.71 -6.89
CA THR A 518 7.82 -11.35 -5.72
C THR A 518 8.50 -10.20 -4.98
N VAL A 519 7.72 -9.36 -4.30
CA VAL A 519 8.26 -8.26 -3.49
C VAL A 519 9.10 -8.74 -2.30
N TRP A 520 8.91 -10.00 -1.89
CA TRP A 520 9.56 -10.61 -0.74
C TRP A 520 11.07 -10.81 -0.90
N ASP A 521 11.59 -10.74 -2.13
CA ASP A 521 13.02 -10.64 -2.37
C ASP A 521 13.52 -9.21 -2.22
N TRP A 522 13.66 -8.78 -0.96
CA TRP A 522 14.18 -7.45 -0.62
C TRP A 522 15.59 -7.19 -1.15
N SER A 523 16.35 -8.22 -1.54
CA SER A 523 17.67 -8.06 -2.15
C SER A 523 17.61 -7.46 -3.55
N VAL A 524 16.46 -7.50 -4.22
CA VAL A 524 16.23 -6.80 -5.49
C VAL A 524 16.21 -5.29 -5.27
N GLN A 525 15.59 -4.84 -4.17
CA GLN A 525 15.40 -3.41 -3.89
C GLN A 525 16.54 -2.80 -3.07
N PHE A 526 17.14 -3.56 -2.15
CA PHE A 526 18.04 -3.02 -1.13
C PHE A 526 19.31 -3.85 -0.97
N GLU A 527 20.43 -3.17 -0.78
CA GLU A 527 21.69 -3.81 -0.38
C GLU A 527 21.58 -4.43 1.02
N PRO A 528 22.37 -5.47 1.35
CA PRO A 528 22.28 -6.15 2.65
C PRO A 528 22.36 -5.23 3.86
N LYS A 529 23.19 -4.16 3.79
CA LYS A 529 23.28 -3.15 4.86
C LYS A 529 21.97 -2.39 5.07
N ALA A 530 21.30 -1.98 3.99
CA ALA A 530 20.02 -1.29 4.04
C ALA A 530 18.90 -2.22 4.53
N GLN A 531 18.96 -3.52 4.19
CA GLN A 531 17.98 -4.50 4.68
C GLN A 531 18.00 -4.69 6.20
N ILE A 532 19.10 -4.32 6.88
CA ILE A 532 19.16 -4.34 8.35
C ILE A 532 18.16 -3.33 8.96
N LEU A 533 17.94 -2.20 8.31
CA LEU A 533 16.99 -1.16 8.75
C LEU A 533 15.52 -1.62 8.72
N LEU A 534 15.24 -2.71 7.99
CA LEU A 534 13.93 -3.33 7.99
C LEU A 534 13.67 -4.14 9.28
N ASN A 535 14.72 -4.45 10.05
CA ASN A 535 14.62 -5.20 11.30
C ASN A 535 14.65 -4.24 12.50
N ASN A 536 13.78 -4.50 13.45
CA ASN A 536 13.67 -3.74 14.67
C ASN A 536 14.69 -4.27 15.71
N PRO A 537 15.67 -3.47 16.15
CA PRO A 537 16.67 -3.90 17.13
C PRO A 537 16.08 -4.15 18.53
N LEU A 538 14.86 -3.66 18.80
CA LEU A 538 14.18 -3.87 20.08
C LEU A 538 13.43 -5.21 20.14
N TYR A 539 13.30 -5.91 19.01
CA TYR A 539 12.62 -7.20 18.98
C TYR A 539 13.45 -8.29 19.63
N VAL A 540 12.84 -9.01 20.55
CA VAL A 540 13.46 -10.18 21.19
C VAL A 540 12.62 -11.40 20.86
N GLU A 541 13.16 -12.29 20.01
CA GLU A 541 12.51 -13.56 19.71
C GLU A 541 12.43 -14.38 21.02
N LYS A 542 11.21 -14.77 21.41
CA LYS A 542 11.05 -15.65 22.57
C LYS A 542 11.71 -17.00 22.25
N PRO A 543 12.56 -17.55 23.12
CA PRO A 543 13.24 -18.81 22.86
C PRO A 543 12.21 -19.91 22.59
N LYS A 544 12.36 -20.62 21.47
CA LYS A 544 11.50 -21.77 21.13
C LYS A 544 11.71 -22.84 22.21
N PRO A 545 10.65 -23.37 22.84
CA PRO A 545 10.81 -24.47 23.78
C PRO A 545 11.42 -25.67 23.04
N ASP A 546 12.55 -26.15 23.56
CA ASP A 546 13.33 -27.22 22.95
C ASP A 546 12.49 -28.50 22.83
N ARG A 547 12.46 -29.11 21.64
CA ARG A 547 11.68 -30.33 21.34
C ARG A 547 12.31 -31.61 21.93
N SER A 548 13.41 -31.50 22.68
CA SER A 548 14.25 -32.62 23.09
C SER A 548 14.00 -33.22 24.49
N GLN A 549 13.01 -32.76 25.27
CA GLN A 549 12.65 -33.42 26.55
C GLN A 549 11.15 -33.73 26.68
N ARG A 550 10.78 -34.97 26.33
CA ARG A 550 9.53 -35.62 26.76
C ARG A 550 9.71 -36.21 28.17
N ARG A 551 8.78 -35.99 29.10
CA ARG A 551 8.16 -37.02 29.96
C ARG A 551 7.07 -36.44 30.87
N ALA A 552 6.11 -37.30 31.18
CA ALA A 552 4.88 -37.01 31.92
C ALA A 552 5.13 -36.33 33.28
N SER A 553 4.53 -35.16 33.43
CA SER A 553 4.07 -34.62 34.70
C SER A 553 2.88 -33.74 34.38
N HIS A 554 1.79 -33.87 35.13
CA HIS A 554 0.66 -32.94 35.10
C HIS A 554 1.19 -31.51 35.25
N PHE A 555 1.36 -30.80 34.14
CA PHE A 555 1.70 -29.39 34.14
C PHE A 555 0.41 -28.65 34.47
N LYS A 556 0.32 -28.15 35.71
CA LYS A 556 -0.55 -27.02 36.03
C LYS A 556 -0.30 -25.96 34.96
N LEU A 557 -1.37 -25.43 34.35
CA LEU A 557 -1.33 -24.26 33.48
C LEU A 557 -0.52 -23.18 34.19
N SER A 558 0.73 -23.00 33.79
CA SER A 558 1.48 -21.80 34.09
C SER A 558 0.78 -20.68 33.33
N GLN A 559 0.06 -19.85 34.07
CA GLN A 559 -0.48 -18.57 33.60
C GLN A 559 0.55 -17.90 32.70
N PHE A 560 0.21 -17.72 31.42
CA PHE A 560 0.90 -16.74 30.59
C PHE A 560 0.67 -15.39 31.27
N PRO A 561 1.71 -14.68 31.72
CA PRO A 561 1.50 -13.41 32.40
C PRO A 561 0.99 -12.39 31.40
N ASN A 562 -0.30 -12.02 31.51
CA ASN A 562 -0.94 -10.70 31.38
C ASN A 562 -0.34 -9.61 30.45
N GLN A 563 0.44 -9.94 29.41
CA GLN A 563 0.84 -8.96 28.39
C GLN A 563 -0.36 -8.49 27.57
N TRP A 564 -1.36 -9.35 27.36
CA TRP A 564 -2.58 -9.01 26.62
C TRP A 564 -3.55 -8.14 27.42
N ALA A 565 -3.67 -8.37 28.73
CA ALA A 565 -4.37 -7.44 29.60
C ALA A 565 -3.72 -6.05 29.55
N PHE A 566 -2.39 -5.97 29.49
CA PHE A 566 -1.67 -4.71 29.30
C PHE A 566 -1.82 -4.09 27.90
N ILE A 567 -1.93 -4.89 26.83
CA ILE A 567 -2.13 -4.40 25.45
C ILE A 567 -3.58 -3.95 25.25
N LEU A 568 -4.59 -4.74 25.68
CA LEU A 568 -5.99 -4.29 25.69
C LEU A 568 -6.14 -3.06 26.60
N PHE A 569 -5.54 -3.06 27.80
CA PHE A 569 -5.57 -1.91 28.70
C PHE A 569 -4.82 -0.70 28.13
N ALA A 570 -3.69 -0.87 27.45
CA ALA A 570 -2.94 0.23 26.83
C ALA A 570 -3.61 0.77 25.57
N VAL A 571 -4.22 -0.08 24.73
CA VAL A 571 -5.00 0.34 23.56
C VAL A 571 -6.30 1.01 24.02
N CYS A 572 -6.97 0.49 25.05
CA CYS A 572 -8.10 1.17 25.71
C CYS A 572 -7.66 2.49 26.38
N CYS A 573 -6.50 2.53 27.02
CA CYS A 573 -5.91 3.74 27.61
C CYS A 573 -5.40 4.72 26.55
N TYR A 574 -5.04 4.27 25.34
CA TYR A 574 -4.67 5.12 24.20
C TYR A 574 -5.91 5.65 23.50
N ILE A 575 -7.00 4.88 23.37
CA ILE A 575 -8.33 5.43 23.06
C ILE A 575 -8.65 6.51 24.11
N LYS A 576 -8.40 6.26 25.40
CA LYS A 576 -8.58 7.23 26.49
C LYS A 576 -7.60 8.42 26.43
N LYS A 577 -6.34 8.25 26.00
CA LYS A 577 -5.28 9.29 25.93
C LYS A 577 -5.34 10.13 24.66
N CYS A 578 -5.69 9.54 23.52
CA CYS A 578 -6.18 10.27 22.36
C CYS A 578 -7.42 11.06 22.77
N CYS A 579 -8.42 10.47 23.42
CA CYS A 579 -9.56 11.23 23.96
C CYS A 579 -9.20 12.25 25.09
N HIS A 580 -8.01 12.20 25.70
CA HIS A 580 -7.57 13.20 26.69
C HIS A 580 -6.68 14.30 26.11
N LYS A 581 -6.06 14.04 24.94
CA LYS A 581 -5.38 15.08 24.14
C LYS A 581 -6.34 15.73 23.12
N TYR A 582 -7.53 15.14 22.92
CA TYR A 582 -8.58 15.56 21.99
C TYR A 582 -9.94 15.50 22.71
N PHE A 583 -10.46 16.65 23.15
CA PHE A 583 -11.76 16.81 23.81
C PHE A 583 -12.92 16.46 22.85
N ILE A 584 -13.57 15.30 23.03
CA ILE A 584 -14.97 15.03 22.64
C ILE A 584 -15.62 14.15 23.72
N CYS A 585 -16.85 14.52 24.08
CA CYS A 585 -17.67 14.22 25.26
C CYS A 585 -17.64 12.83 25.94
N GLU A 586 -17.86 12.92 27.26
CA GLU A 586 -18.31 11.91 28.20
C GLU A 586 -19.66 11.31 27.78
N ASP A 587 -19.71 9.99 27.57
CA ASP A 587 -20.87 9.10 27.83
C ASP A 587 -20.56 7.65 27.41
N ILE A 588 -19.46 7.08 27.94
CA ILE A 588 -19.23 5.62 27.90
C ILE A 588 -19.00 5.14 29.34
N LEU A 589 -20.03 4.45 29.83
CA LEU A 589 -20.35 3.95 31.18
C LEU A 589 -19.29 3.03 31.87
N PRO A 590 -19.47 2.66 33.16
CA PRO A 590 -18.42 2.44 34.14
C PRO A 590 -17.88 1.00 34.10
N ILE A 591 -16.57 0.86 33.90
CA ILE A 591 -15.83 -0.37 34.20
C ILE A 591 -14.66 0.04 35.09
N THR A 592 -14.98 0.45 36.31
CA THR A 592 -14.05 0.55 37.43
C THR A 592 -14.74 -0.07 38.62
N ASP A 593 -14.81 -1.40 38.64
CA ASP A 593 -14.99 -2.20 39.85
C ASP A 593 -14.68 -3.66 39.51
N LEU A 594 -13.39 -3.94 39.28
CA LEU A 594 -12.84 -5.27 39.51
C LEU A 594 -11.84 -5.12 40.65
N HIS A 595 -12.36 -5.24 41.87
CA HIS A 595 -11.61 -5.48 43.09
C HIS A 595 -10.64 -6.64 42.85
N TYR A 596 -9.35 -6.33 42.71
CA TYR A 596 -8.29 -7.26 43.05
C TYR A 596 -8.29 -7.38 44.59
N CYS A 597 -8.96 -8.40 45.11
CA CYS A 597 -8.63 -8.91 46.44
C CYS A 597 -7.35 -9.73 46.32
N ASP A 598 -6.40 -9.41 47.19
CA ASP A 598 -5.14 -10.11 47.40
C ASP A 598 -5.31 -11.65 47.41
N LEU A 599 -4.55 -12.34 46.55
CA LEU A 599 -3.71 -13.52 46.82
C LEU A 599 -3.23 -14.21 45.54
#